data_AF-A0A7L4ZJC4-F1
#
_entry.id   AF-A0A7L4ZJC4-F1
#
_cell.length_a   1.000
_cell.length_b   1.000
_cell.length_c   1.000
_cell.angle_alpha   90.00
_cell.angle_beta   90.00
_cell.angle_gamma   90.00
#
_symmetry.space_group_name_H-M   'P 1'
#
loop_
_entity.id
_entity.type
_entity.pdbx_description
1 polymer ?
#
loop_
_entity_poly.entity_id
_entity_poly.type
_entity_poly.pdbx_seq_one_letter_code
_entity_poly.pdbx_strand_id
1 'polypeptide(L)'
;MFIESLKNTIVMKFIYYTNNIIYYLTLVLYLTIIYGMFMQVFLGGIQVILFFVLLFNYDKFSERIKQHLSTYGILSTLFLLLFFGLLNYTDTILSNSIFFSIGLYIVIPMSLGTYFTYIVYQLKQKVS
;
A
#
# COMPACT_ATOMS: atom_id res chain seq x y z
N MET A 1 -21.79 -19.61 -10.92
CA MET A 1 -20.88 -20.07 -9.84
C MET A 1 -19.44 -20.32 -10.33
N PHE A 2 -19.20 -21.14 -11.36
CA PHE A 2 -17.83 -21.45 -11.82
C PHE A 2 -17.09 -20.28 -12.51
N ILE A 3 -17.80 -19.53 -13.38
CA ILE A 3 -17.22 -18.37 -14.10
C ILE A 3 -16.82 -17.24 -13.15
N GLU A 4 -17.60 -17.04 -12.09
CA GLU A 4 -17.37 -16.00 -11.09
C GLU A 4 -16.18 -16.34 -10.19
N SER A 5 -16.00 -17.62 -9.87
CA SER A 5 -14.80 -18.14 -9.19
C SER A 5 -13.54 -17.91 -10.05
N LEU A 6 -13.60 -18.26 -11.34
CA LEU A 6 -12.48 -18.13 -12.28
C LEU A 6 -12.08 -16.66 -12.50
N LYS A 7 -13.06 -15.75 -12.60
CA LYS A 7 -12.82 -14.30 -12.70
C LYS A 7 -12.10 -13.76 -11.46
N ASN A 8 -12.50 -14.22 -10.27
CA ASN A 8 -11.84 -13.81 -9.03
C ASN A 8 -10.38 -14.28 -8.99
N THR A 9 -10.08 -15.52 -9.40
CA THR A 9 -8.70 -16.02 -9.44
C THR A 9 -7.80 -15.22 -10.37
N ILE A 10 -8.30 -14.79 -11.54
CA ILE A 10 -7.54 -13.95 -12.49
C ILE A 10 -7.27 -12.56 -11.90
N VAL A 11 -8.29 -11.93 -11.33
CA VAL A 11 -8.17 -10.60 -10.68
C VAL A 11 -7.16 -10.65 -9.53
N MET A 12 -7.21 -11.69 -8.69
CA MET A 12 -6.27 -11.84 -7.57
C MET A 12 -4.82 -12.01 -8.04
N LYS A 13 -4.59 -12.78 -9.11
CA LYS A 13 -3.25 -12.91 -9.72
C LYS A 13 -2.77 -11.58 -10.30
N PHE A 14 -3.65 -10.83 -10.98
CA PHE A 14 -3.33 -9.52 -11.52
C PHE A 14 -2.94 -8.52 -10.43
N ILE A 15 -3.74 -8.41 -9.36
CA ILE A 15 -3.46 -7.53 -8.20
C ILE A 15 -2.09 -7.85 -7.61
N TYR A 16 -1.77 -9.14 -7.43
CA TYR A 16 -0.48 -9.58 -6.90
C TYR A 16 0.71 -9.19 -7.79
N TYR A 17 0.68 -9.54 -9.08
CA TYR A 17 1.81 -9.26 -9.96
C TYR A 17 2.02 -7.76 -10.16
N THR A 18 0.93 -7.01 -10.38
CA THR A 18 0.98 -5.56 -10.54
C THR A 18 1.59 -4.89 -9.31
N ASN A 19 1.09 -5.18 -8.12
CA ASN A 19 1.61 -4.58 -6.88
C ASN A 19 3.07 -4.97 -6.64
N ASN A 20 3.45 -6.23 -6.84
CA ASN A 20 4.80 -6.70 -6.55
C ASN A 20 5.84 -6.14 -7.53
N ILE A 21 5.51 -6.06 -8.83
CA ILE A 21 6.38 -5.47 -9.86
C ILE A 21 6.65 -3.99 -9.53
N ILE A 22 5.60 -3.22 -9.23
CA ILE A 22 5.73 -1.80 -8.94
C ILE A 22 6.49 -1.58 -7.63
N TYR A 23 6.27 -2.43 -6.62
CA TYR A 23 7.01 -2.39 -5.36
C TYR A 23 8.52 -2.59 -5.57
N TYR A 24 8.93 -3.65 -6.29
CA TYR A 24 10.34 -3.89 -6.59
C TYR A 24 10.95 -2.79 -7.46
N LEU A 25 10.20 -2.30 -8.45
CA LEU A 25 10.65 -1.18 -9.29
C LEU A 25 10.89 0.08 -8.44
N THR A 26 10.02 0.36 -7.47
CA THR A 26 10.17 1.47 -6.52
C THR A 26 11.44 1.30 -5.68
N LEU A 27 11.69 0.09 -5.18
CA LEU A 27 12.87 -0.23 -4.37
C LEU A 27 14.17 -0.09 -5.15
N VAL A 28 14.19 -0.51 -6.43
CA VAL A 28 15.33 -0.30 -7.33
C VAL A 28 15.54 1.18 -7.62
N LEU A 29 14.48 1.94 -7.88
CA LEU A 29 14.58 3.38 -8.17
C LEU A 29 14.95 4.22 -6.95
N TYR A 30 14.81 3.68 -5.74
CA TYR A 30 15.38 4.29 -4.53
C TYR A 30 16.91 4.41 -4.58
N LEU A 31 17.62 3.67 -5.45
CA LEU A 31 19.05 3.91 -5.73
C LEU A 31 19.30 5.33 -6.27
N THR A 32 18.30 5.92 -6.92
CA THR A 32 18.36 7.28 -7.48
C THR A 32 17.56 8.30 -6.65
N ILE A 33 17.11 7.93 -5.44
CA ILE A 33 16.32 8.68 -4.44
C ILE A 33 15.09 9.44 -5.01
N ILE A 34 15.32 10.44 -5.87
CA ILE A 34 14.30 11.26 -6.54
C ILE A 34 13.29 10.39 -7.30
N TYR A 35 13.76 9.46 -8.15
CA TYR A 35 12.85 8.57 -8.88
C TYR A 35 12.17 7.55 -7.96
N GLY A 36 12.83 7.13 -6.88
CA GLY A 36 12.23 6.29 -5.84
C GLY A 36 11.04 6.97 -5.16
N MET A 37 11.19 8.25 -4.80
CA MET A 37 10.11 9.04 -4.24
C MET A 37 8.94 9.22 -5.20
N PHE A 38 9.20 9.52 -6.48
CA PHE A 38 8.14 9.62 -7.50
C PHE A 38 7.39 8.30 -7.65
N MET A 39 8.12 7.18 -7.75
CA MET A 39 7.50 5.86 -7.84
C MET A 39 6.78 5.44 -6.58
N GLN A 40 7.20 5.91 -5.40
CA GLN A 40 6.47 5.65 -4.16
C GLN A 40 5.08 6.30 -4.18
N VAL A 41 4.95 7.53 -4.70
CA VAL A 41 3.64 8.17 -4.86
C VAL A 41 2.77 7.37 -5.84
N PHE A 42 3.37 6.92 -6.96
CA PHE A 42 2.68 6.08 -7.93
C PHE A 42 2.22 4.73 -7.34
N LEU A 43 3.11 4.06 -6.59
CA LEU A 43 2.82 2.83 -5.86
C LEU A 43 1.67 3.05 -4.87
N GLY A 44 1.72 4.10 -4.06
CA GLY A 44 0.66 4.44 -3.11
C GLY A 44 -0.69 4.65 -3.79
N GLY A 45 -0.73 5.38 -4.91
CA GLY A 45 -1.95 5.57 -5.69
C GLY A 45 -2.55 4.27 -6.19
N ILE A 46 -1.71 3.37 -6.73
CA ILE A 46 -2.15 2.04 -7.16
C ILE A 46 -2.65 1.23 -5.97
N GLN A 47 -1.97 1.25 -4.84
CA GLN A 47 -2.38 0.50 -3.65
C GLN A 47 -3.74 0.95 -3.11
N VAL A 48 -4.05 2.26 -3.14
CA VAL A 48 -5.38 2.77 -2.79
C VAL A 48 -6.44 2.22 -3.75
N ILE A 49 -6.19 2.23 -5.06
CA ILE A 49 -7.13 1.66 -6.05
C ILE A 49 -7.33 0.16 -5.80
N LEU A 50 -6.25 -0.60 -5.60
CA LEU A 50 -6.32 -2.04 -5.33
C LEU A 50 -7.05 -2.33 -4.00
N PHE A 51 -6.84 -1.50 -2.98
CA PHE A 51 -7.55 -1.60 -1.71
C PHE A 51 -9.07 -1.47 -1.90
N PHE A 52 -9.55 -0.51 -2.69
CA PHE A 52 -10.97 -0.39 -3.02
C PHE A 52 -11.49 -1.60 -3.81
N VAL A 53 -10.72 -2.11 -4.77
CA VAL A 53 -11.09 -3.34 -5.51
C VAL A 53 -11.24 -4.54 -4.57
N LEU A 54 -10.37 -4.66 -3.57
CA LEU A 54 -10.46 -5.69 -2.53
C LEU A 54 -11.66 -5.47 -1.61
N LEU A 55 -11.99 -4.23 -1.24
CA LEU A 55 -13.18 -3.92 -0.44
C LEU A 55 -14.48 -4.32 -1.14
N PHE A 56 -14.58 -4.18 -2.47
CA PHE A 56 -15.77 -4.66 -3.20
C PHE A 56 -15.93 -6.19 -3.16
N ASN A 57 -14.88 -6.94 -2.83
CA ASN A 57 -14.92 -8.40 -2.69
C ASN A 57 -14.73 -8.85 -1.23
N TYR A 58 -14.92 -7.94 -0.28
CA TYR A 58 -14.61 -8.16 1.14
C TYR A 58 -15.32 -9.37 1.75
N ASP A 59 -16.58 -9.62 1.35
CA ASP A 59 -17.40 -10.71 1.89
C ASP A 59 -16.83 -12.10 1.54
N LYS A 60 -16.05 -12.21 0.47
CA LYS A 60 -15.45 -13.47 0.02
C LYS A 60 -14.17 -13.83 0.77
N PHE A 61 -13.67 -12.95 1.63
CA PHE A 61 -12.40 -13.15 2.34
C PHE A 61 -12.59 -13.76 3.72
N SER A 62 -11.60 -14.54 4.15
CA SER A 62 -11.54 -15.05 5.53
C SER A 62 -11.41 -13.89 6.54
N GLU A 63 -11.97 -14.06 7.73
CA GLU A 63 -11.92 -13.05 8.82
C GLU A 63 -10.50 -12.52 9.11
N ARG A 64 -9.47 -13.37 9.02
CA ARG A 64 -8.07 -12.94 9.20
C ARG A 64 -7.63 -11.90 8.14
N ILE A 65 -8.02 -12.09 6.88
CA ILE A 65 -7.66 -11.14 5.81
C ILE A 65 -8.46 -9.85 5.97
N LYS A 66 -9.75 -9.97 6.30
CA LYS A 66 -10.63 -8.85 6.59
C LYS A 66 -10.03 -7.95 7.68
N GLN A 67 -9.55 -8.55 8.77
CA GLN A 67 -8.84 -7.85 9.83
C GLN A 67 -7.60 -7.11 9.32
N HIS A 68 -6.71 -7.78 8.58
CA HIS A 68 -5.52 -7.14 8.03
C HIS A 68 -5.85 -5.98 7.08
N LEU A 69 -6.86 -6.15 6.23
CA LEU A 69 -7.31 -5.12 5.29
C LEU A 69 -7.89 -3.92 6.06
N SER A 70 -8.70 -4.16 7.09
CA SER A 70 -9.22 -3.12 7.97
C SER A 70 -8.09 -2.38 8.71
N THR A 71 -7.13 -3.11 9.28
CA THR A 71 -5.94 -2.51 9.92
C THR A 71 -5.14 -1.66 8.95
N TYR A 72 -4.91 -2.13 7.72
CA TYR A 72 -4.25 -1.33 6.68
C TYR A 72 -5.04 -0.04 6.36
N GLY A 73 -6.37 -0.14 6.23
CA GLY A 73 -7.23 1.02 5.98
C GLY A 73 -7.13 2.06 7.10
N ILE A 74 -7.17 1.62 8.36
CA ILE A 74 -7.02 2.50 9.53
C ILE A 74 -5.63 3.15 9.55
N LEU A 75 -4.56 2.37 9.38
CA LEU A 75 -3.19 2.86 9.40
C LEU A 75 -2.90 3.85 8.27
N SER A 76 -3.34 3.54 7.05
CA SER A 76 -3.17 4.43 5.89
C SER A 76 -3.99 5.72 6.04
N THR A 77 -5.22 5.64 6.53
CA THR A 77 -6.05 6.83 6.80
C THR A 77 -5.43 7.71 7.88
N LEU A 78 -4.95 7.11 8.98
CA LEU A 78 -4.30 7.83 10.06
C LEU A 78 -2.99 8.46 9.59
N PHE A 79 -2.21 7.75 8.78
CA PHE A 79 -1.01 8.29 8.15
C PHE A 79 -1.34 9.49 7.25
N LEU A 80 -2.33 9.39 6.36
CA LEU A 80 -2.72 10.50 5.48
C LEU A 80 -3.21 11.70 6.29
N LEU A 81 -4.01 11.47 7.33
CA LEU A 81 -4.51 12.54 8.21
C LEU A 81 -3.34 13.24 8.93
N LEU A 82 -2.38 12.48 9.46
CA LEU A 82 -1.17 13.05 10.05
C LEU A 82 -0.33 13.78 9.01
N PHE A 83 -0.14 13.20 7.84
CA PHE A 83 0.68 13.75 6.76
C PHE A 83 0.12 15.11 6.29
N PHE A 84 -1.16 15.18 5.97
CA PHE A 84 -1.82 16.43 5.55
C PHE A 84 -2.04 17.41 6.71
N GLY A 85 -2.28 16.90 7.93
CA GLY A 85 -2.39 17.74 9.12
C GLY A 85 -1.07 18.42 9.47
N LEU A 86 0.04 17.68 9.44
CA LEU A 86 1.38 18.22 9.67
C LEU A 86 1.85 19.12 8.52
N LEU A 87 1.38 18.91 7.27
CA LEU A 87 1.73 19.75 6.12
C LEU A 87 1.43 21.24 6.34
N ASN A 88 0.47 21.58 7.21
CA ASN A 88 0.14 22.98 7.54
C ASN A 88 1.03 23.57 8.65
N TYR A 89 1.81 22.75 9.36
CA TYR A 89 2.69 23.14 10.48
C TYR A 89 4.18 22.99 10.12
N THR A 90 4.50 22.76 8.84
CA THR A 90 5.82 22.26 8.41
C THR A 90 6.97 23.23 8.50
N ASP A 91 6.72 24.54 8.57
CA ASP A 91 7.80 25.51 8.47
C ASP A 91 8.75 25.49 9.68
N THR A 92 8.30 25.02 10.85
CA THR A 92 9.11 25.03 12.09
C THR A 92 9.49 23.65 12.63
N ILE A 93 8.68 22.59 12.40
CA ILE A 93 8.92 21.26 12.97
C ILE A 93 9.76 20.38 12.04
N LEU A 94 9.56 20.50 10.73
CA LEU A 94 10.14 19.58 9.75
C LEU A 94 11.61 19.91 9.41
N SER A 95 12.02 21.18 9.59
CA SER A 95 13.40 21.64 9.38
C SER A 95 14.38 21.19 10.47
N ASN A 96 13.90 20.84 11.67
CA ASN A 96 14.75 20.62 12.84
C ASN A 96 15.28 19.18 13.00
N SER A 97 14.79 18.19 12.23
CA SER A 97 15.40 16.85 12.28
C SER A 97 15.29 16.06 10.97
N ILE A 98 16.45 15.75 10.38
CA ILE A 98 16.59 14.93 9.18
C ILE A 98 15.97 13.54 9.39
N PHE A 99 16.10 12.96 10.58
CA PHE A 99 15.53 11.65 10.92
C PHE A 99 14.00 11.63 10.84
N PHE A 100 13.33 12.70 11.31
CA PHE A 100 11.88 12.80 11.23
C PHE A 100 11.40 12.89 9.78
N SER A 101 12.09 13.68 8.96
CA SER A 101 11.80 13.82 7.52
C SER A 101 11.94 12.49 6.76
N ILE A 102 13.04 11.75 6.99
CA ILE A 102 13.25 10.42 6.39
C ILE A 102 12.16 9.44 6.84
N GLY A 103 11.83 9.45 8.14
CA GLY A 103 10.77 8.61 8.69
C GLY A 103 9.42 8.84 7.99
N LEU A 104 9.01 10.12 7.91
CA LEU A 104 7.71 10.52 7.40
C LEU A 104 7.57 10.36 5.88
N TYR A 105 8.61 10.68 5.10
CA TYR A 105 8.55 10.65 3.63
C TYR A 105 8.98 9.32 3.00
N ILE A 106 9.79 8.51 3.67
CA ILE A 106 10.36 7.29 3.10
C ILE A 106 9.93 6.06 3.91
N VAL A 107 10.27 6.02 5.20
CA VAL A 107 10.15 4.78 5.99
C VAL A 107 8.69 4.38 6.19
N ILE A 108 7.83 5.31 6.64
CA ILE A 108 6.42 5.03 6.89
C ILE A 108 5.67 4.62 5.60
N PRO A 109 5.72 5.38 4.50
CA PRO A 109 5.02 5.00 3.27
C PRO A 109 5.54 3.69 2.67
N MET A 110 6.84 3.41 2.72
CA MET A 110 7.37 2.11 2.31
C MET A 110 6.90 0.97 3.21
N SER A 111 6.80 1.20 4.52
CA SER A 111 6.28 0.21 5.48
C SER A 111 4.82 -0.11 5.20
N LEU A 112 3.99 0.91 4.92
CA LEU A 112 2.60 0.72 4.50
C LEU A 112 2.51 -0.07 3.19
N GLY A 113 3.34 0.28 2.20
CA GLY A 113 3.37 -0.44 0.93
C GLY A 113 3.83 -1.89 1.06
N THR A 114 4.76 -2.16 1.97
CA THR A 114 5.19 -3.52 2.32
C THR A 114 4.07 -4.31 2.97
N TYR A 115 3.36 -3.70 3.93
CA TYR A 115 2.24 -4.32 4.61
C TYR A 115 1.10 -4.66 3.64
N PHE A 116 0.77 -3.74 2.71
CA PHE A 116 -0.21 -4.02 1.67
C PHE A 116 0.22 -5.17 0.76
N THR A 117 1.49 -5.18 0.36
CA THR A 117 2.07 -6.28 -0.45
C THR A 117 1.95 -7.62 0.27
N TYR A 118 2.18 -7.66 1.58
CA TYR A 118 1.98 -8.85 2.41
C TYR A 118 0.51 -9.31 2.43
N ILE A 119 -0.45 -8.40 2.56
CA ILE A 119 -1.89 -8.72 2.49
C ILE A 119 -2.24 -9.36 1.16
N VAL A 120 -1.80 -8.76 0.05
CA VAL A 120 -2.04 -9.27 -1.30
C VAL A 120 -1.38 -10.64 -1.51
N TYR A 121 -0.20 -10.87 -0.94
CA TYR A 121 0.46 -12.17 -0.96
C TYR A 121 -0.33 -13.26 -0.22
N GLN A 122 -0.80 -12.96 1.00
CA GLN A 122 -1.64 -13.86 1.79
C GLN A 122 -2.96 -14.20 1.07
N LEU A 123 -3.54 -13.20 0.42
CA LEU A 123 -4.72 -13.33 -0.42
C LEU A 123 -4.49 -14.28 -1.60
N LYS A 124 -3.36 -14.14 -2.31
CA LYS A 124 -3.00 -15.03 -3.42
C LYS A 124 -2.88 -16.49 -2.96
N GLN A 125 -2.23 -16.75 -1.83
CA GLN A 125 -2.04 -18.11 -1.32
C GLN A 125 -3.35 -18.82 -0.95
N LYS A 126 -4.38 -18.08 -0.53
CA LYS A 126 -5.66 -18.67 -0.15
C LYS A 126 -6.64 -18.87 -1.30
N VAL A 127 -6.43 -18.17 -2.42
CA VAL A 127 -7.31 -18.24 -3.61
C VAL A 127 -6.73 -19.17 -4.69
N SER A 128 -5.48 -19.60 -4.55
CA SER A 128 -4.77 -20.46 -5.49
C SER A 128 -4.68 -21.90 -5.01
#